data_AF-A0A550CS79-F1
#
_entry.id   AF-A0A550CS79-F1
#
_cell.length_a   1.000
_cell.length_b   1.000
_cell.length_c   1.000
_cell.angle_alpha   90.00
_cell.angle_beta   90.00
_cell.angle_gamma   90.00
#
_symmetry.space_group_name_H-M   'P 1'
#
loop_
_entity.id
_entity.type
_entity.pdbx_description
1 polymer ?
#
loop_
_entity_poly.entity_id
_entity_poly.type
_entity_poly.pdbx_seq_one_letter_code
_entity_poly.pdbx_strand_id
1 'polypeptide(L)'
;MAPRLNINIYAVLQQVEQYMMAVERNLPVCHPLFVAQLLALEKYIKSNSNKLLATRMFAVLGFFRRHVLDIVTSDHQNQVLKEQAFTQMRCHSIQCVPPKYGEHRELAGESRSGIEIMLDIITWFDEVDIFLREAVARPPSTSIFNCILAWLMRAPNDVAPYVVRHATLMSSPPVLFAFISVLARGDMNRPLVPHVSYYVAQCNDPRVASRQTWLNFLRSLDQRDSITFVAYCTRILNWLDVHPGEAASSSMRNFRQHLVDNAAYVALVHGSNLSELSCHREIIARVRRRSQRR
;
A
#
# COMPACT_ATOMS: atom_id res chain seq x y z
N MET A 1 21.09 24.73 0.36
CA MET A 1 21.95 23.53 0.33
C MET A 1 21.61 22.70 1.55
N ALA A 2 21.08 21.48 1.39
CA ALA A 2 20.88 20.59 2.53
C ALA A 2 22.27 20.11 3.02
N PRO A 3 22.53 20.09 4.34
CA PRO A 3 23.80 19.60 4.87
C PRO A 3 24.03 18.15 4.42
N ARG A 4 25.22 17.86 3.88
CA ARG A 4 25.64 16.48 3.60
C ARG A 4 25.89 15.80 4.95
N LEU A 5 24.90 15.08 5.44
CA LEU A 5 25.03 14.19 6.60
C LEU A 5 26.20 13.23 6.34
N ASN A 6 27.27 13.34 7.11
CA ASN A 6 28.45 12.47 7.01
C ASN A 6 28.17 11.14 7.75
N ILE A 7 27.23 10.36 7.20
CA ILE A 7 26.76 9.12 7.82
C ILE A 7 27.81 8.02 7.62
N ASN A 8 28.41 7.55 8.71
CA ASN A 8 29.20 6.32 8.70
C ASN A 8 28.25 5.11 8.57
N ILE A 9 28.02 4.67 7.34
CA ILE A 9 27.06 3.60 7.04
C ILE A 9 27.39 2.26 7.73
N TYR A 10 28.67 1.96 7.95
CA TYR A 10 29.07 0.74 8.64
C TYR A 10 28.67 0.77 10.11
N ALA A 11 28.76 1.94 10.76
CA ALA A 11 28.29 2.12 12.12
C ALA A 11 26.76 2.02 12.21
N VAL A 12 26.03 2.59 11.24
CA VAL A 12 24.56 2.47 11.16
C VAL A 12 24.15 1.00 11.00
N LEU A 13 24.78 0.26 10.08
CA LEU A 13 24.49 -1.16 9.87
C LEU A 13 24.81 -2.00 11.10
N GLN A 14 25.93 -1.74 11.77
CA GLN A 14 26.27 -2.43 13.01
C GLN A 14 25.21 -2.21 14.10
N GLN A 15 24.64 -1.00 14.19
CA GLN A 15 23.56 -0.72 15.15
C GLN A 15 22.24 -1.39 14.77
N VAL A 16 21.92 -1.47 13.47
CA VAL A 16 20.78 -2.25 12.97
C VAL A 16 20.97 -3.73 13.30
N GLU A 17 22.15 -4.31 13.04
CA GLU A 17 22.50 -5.70 13.38
C GLU A 17 22.41 -5.96 14.89
N GLN A 18 22.84 -5.01 15.73
CA GLN A 18 22.70 -5.11 17.19
C GLN A 18 21.24 -5.11 17.64
N TYR A 19 20.40 -4.25 17.05
CA TYR A 19 18.97 -4.26 17.31
C TYR A 19 18.34 -5.59 16.88
N MET A 20 18.71 -6.12 15.71
CA MET A 20 18.24 -7.43 15.23
C MET A 20 18.54 -8.54 16.24
N MET A 21 19.80 -8.64 16.68
CA MET A 21 20.21 -9.63 17.68
C MET A 21 19.48 -9.46 19.02
N ALA A 22 19.20 -8.21 19.43
CA ALA A 22 18.47 -7.94 20.66
C ALA A 22 17.01 -8.38 20.57
N VAL A 23 16.33 -8.08 19.46
CA VAL A 23 14.95 -8.55 19.20
C VAL A 23 14.88 -10.07 19.15
N GLU A 24 15.79 -10.73 18.42
CA GLU A 24 15.84 -12.20 18.32
C GLU A 24 16.09 -12.89 19.67
N ARG A 25 16.75 -12.19 20.61
CA ARG A 25 17.00 -12.66 21.98
C ARG A 25 15.97 -12.19 23.00
N ASN A 26 14.88 -11.54 22.57
CA ASN A 26 13.87 -10.93 23.46
C ASN A 26 14.47 -9.99 24.51
N LEU A 27 15.51 -9.24 24.14
CA LEU A 27 16.14 -8.24 25.00
C LEU A 27 15.44 -6.87 24.87
N PRO A 28 15.51 -6.01 25.90
CA PRO A 28 15.00 -4.65 25.80
C PRO A 28 15.67 -3.87 24.67
N VAL A 29 14.88 -3.19 23.83
CA VAL A 29 15.37 -2.40 22.68
C VAL A 29 14.81 -0.98 22.67
N CYS A 30 15.57 -0.04 22.13
CA CYS A 30 15.12 1.35 21.92
C CYS A 30 14.61 1.50 20.47
N HIS A 31 13.31 1.30 20.26
CA HIS A 31 12.67 1.44 18.94
C HIS A 31 12.88 2.82 18.28
N PRO A 32 12.84 3.96 19.01
CA PRO A 32 13.10 5.26 18.42
C PRO A 32 14.52 5.39 17.84
N LEU A 33 15.52 4.84 18.52
CA LEU A 33 16.90 4.80 18.02
C LEU A 33 16.98 3.94 16.76
N PHE A 34 16.34 2.77 16.76
CA PHE A 34 16.27 1.91 15.58
C PHE A 34 15.65 2.62 14.38
N VAL A 35 14.53 3.32 14.56
CA VAL A 35 13.89 4.12 13.50
C VAL A 35 14.85 5.19 12.96
N ALA A 36 15.58 5.89 13.82
CA ALA A 36 16.56 6.88 13.38
C ALA A 36 17.73 6.24 12.60
N GLN A 37 18.16 5.02 12.97
CA GLN A 37 19.14 4.26 12.20
C GLN A 37 18.58 3.79 10.86
N LEU A 38 17.32 3.36 10.81
CA LEU A 38 16.65 3.03 9.55
C LEU A 38 16.56 4.23 8.61
N LEU A 39 16.22 5.42 9.12
CA LEU A 39 16.20 6.65 8.32
C LEU A 39 17.59 7.02 7.79
N ALA A 40 18.64 6.86 8.61
CA ALA A 40 20.01 7.11 8.18
C ALA A 40 20.42 6.12 7.07
N LEU A 41 20.11 4.84 7.25
CA LEU A 41 20.33 3.78 6.25
C LEU A 41 19.57 4.08 4.96
N GLU A 42 18.29 4.45 5.06
CA GLU A 42 17.44 4.81 3.95
C GLU A 42 18.03 5.99 3.15
N LYS A 43 18.40 7.08 3.82
CA LYS A 43 19.00 8.27 3.18
C LYS A 43 20.32 7.94 2.49
N TYR A 44 21.12 7.07 3.09
CA TYR A 44 22.37 6.62 2.48
C TYR A 44 22.11 5.82 1.20
N ILE A 45 21.16 4.87 1.22
CA ILE A 45 20.77 4.06 0.06
C ILE A 45 20.28 4.93 -1.09
N LYS A 46 19.43 5.94 -0.80
CA LYS A 46 18.98 6.92 -1.80
C LYS A 46 20.12 7.69 -2.46
N SER A 47 21.18 7.96 -1.69
CA SER A 47 22.28 8.84 -2.12
C SER A 47 23.43 8.09 -2.80
N ASN A 48 23.56 6.78 -2.58
CA ASN A 48 24.67 5.97 -3.06
C ASN A 48 24.15 4.72 -3.76
N SER A 49 24.47 4.55 -5.05
CA SER A 49 24.03 3.41 -5.86
C SER A 49 24.35 2.07 -5.17
N ASN A 50 23.30 1.25 -4.96
CA ASN A 50 23.14 0.01 -4.18
C ASN A 50 24.28 -1.03 -4.07
N LYS A 51 25.38 -0.94 -4.84
CA LYS A 51 26.32 -2.05 -5.03
C LYS A 51 27.23 -2.38 -3.85
N LEU A 52 27.55 -1.41 -2.98
CA LEU A 52 28.52 -1.61 -1.89
C LEU A 52 27.95 -2.32 -0.65
N LEU A 53 26.63 -2.44 -0.53
CA LEU A 53 25.97 -2.96 0.69
C LEU A 53 25.28 -4.31 0.50
N ALA A 54 25.16 -4.81 -0.73
CA ALA A 54 24.31 -5.95 -1.06
C ALA A 54 24.57 -7.19 -0.19
N THR A 55 25.84 -7.52 0.10
CA THR A 55 26.20 -8.71 0.88
C THR A 55 25.79 -8.63 2.34
N ARG A 56 25.87 -7.46 2.99
CA ARG A 56 25.44 -7.28 4.39
C ARG A 56 23.94 -7.04 4.52
N MET A 57 23.33 -6.49 3.47
CA MET A 57 21.89 -6.22 3.45
C MET A 57 21.04 -7.48 3.37
N PHE A 58 21.55 -8.62 2.89
CA PHE A 58 20.76 -9.85 2.80
C PHE A 58 20.15 -10.28 4.13
N ALA A 59 20.95 -10.34 5.20
CA ALA A 59 20.47 -10.69 6.54
C ALA A 59 19.52 -9.64 7.11
N VAL A 60 19.81 -8.36 6.87
CA VAL A 60 18.99 -7.21 7.29
C VAL A 60 17.61 -7.25 6.62
N LEU A 61 17.56 -7.49 5.30
CA LEU A 61 16.33 -7.59 4.53
C LEU A 61 15.50 -8.80 4.98
N GLY A 62 16.15 -9.96 5.17
CA GLY A 62 15.49 -11.15 5.73
C GLY A 62 14.93 -10.93 7.14
N PHE A 63 15.58 -10.10 7.95
CA PHE A 63 15.01 -9.66 9.22
C PHE A 63 13.86 -8.68 9.03
N PHE A 64 13.98 -7.64 8.20
CA PHE A 64 12.90 -6.67 7.97
C PHE A 64 11.60 -7.33 7.51
N ARG A 65 11.67 -8.27 6.55
CA ARG A 65 10.48 -8.98 6.08
C ARG A 65 9.79 -9.74 7.21
N ARG A 66 10.53 -10.57 7.94
CA ARG A 66 10.01 -11.35 9.08
C ARG A 66 9.48 -10.45 10.17
N HIS A 67 10.26 -9.45 10.58
CA HIS A 67 9.92 -8.55 11.68
C HIS A 67 8.66 -7.73 11.38
N VAL A 68 8.54 -7.16 10.17
CA VAL A 68 7.31 -6.46 9.75
C VAL A 68 6.12 -7.41 9.82
N LEU A 69 6.25 -8.62 9.28
CA LEU A 69 5.17 -9.60 9.31
C LEU A 69 4.79 -10.00 10.74
N ASP A 70 5.78 -10.23 11.62
CA ASP A 70 5.56 -10.59 13.03
C ASP A 70 4.83 -9.48 13.77
N ILE A 71 5.22 -8.22 13.57
CA ILE A 71 4.55 -7.06 14.17
C ILE A 71 3.09 -7.00 13.74
N VAL A 72 2.80 -7.13 12.44
CA VAL A 72 1.42 -7.01 11.95
C VAL A 72 0.58 -8.23 12.32
N THR A 73 1.17 -9.43 12.43
CA THR A 73 0.45 -10.65 12.82
C THR A 73 0.31 -10.86 14.32
N SER A 74 1.04 -10.13 15.17
CA SER A 74 0.95 -10.30 16.63
C SER A 74 -0.51 -10.18 17.14
N ASP A 75 -0.93 -11.12 17.99
CA ASP A 75 -2.34 -11.31 18.35
C ASP A 75 -2.93 -10.19 19.23
N HIS A 76 -4.25 -10.02 19.18
CA HIS A 76 -5.02 -8.97 19.86
C HIS A 76 -4.86 -8.91 21.41
N GLN A 77 -4.34 -9.95 22.06
CA GLN A 77 -4.07 -9.92 23.51
C GLN A 77 -2.96 -8.95 23.91
N ASN A 78 -2.21 -8.44 22.94
CA ASN A 78 -1.13 -7.49 23.15
C ASN A 78 -1.39 -6.19 22.39
N GLN A 79 -2.64 -5.70 22.43
CA GLN A 79 -3.04 -4.41 21.85
C GLN A 79 -2.14 -3.26 22.33
N VAL A 80 -1.67 -3.33 23.59
CA VAL A 80 -0.66 -2.43 24.16
C VAL A 80 0.69 -2.58 23.47
N LEU A 81 1.19 -3.79 23.16
CA LEU A 81 2.43 -3.97 22.38
C LEU A 81 2.26 -3.62 20.91
N LYS A 82 1.06 -3.74 20.32
CA LYS A 82 0.79 -3.26 18.96
C LYS A 82 0.77 -1.75 18.91
N GLU A 83 0.01 -1.08 19.78
CA GLU A 83 0.03 0.38 19.88
C GLU A 83 1.38 0.90 20.34
N GLN A 84 2.09 0.21 21.24
CA GLN A 84 3.47 0.54 21.59
C GLN A 84 4.42 0.28 20.42
N ALA A 85 4.31 -0.81 19.66
CA ALA A 85 5.15 -1.03 18.49
C ALA A 85 4.88 0.04 17.41
N PHE A 86 3.62 0.36 17.12
CA PHE A 86 3.24 1.40 16.15
C PHE A 86 3.58 2.83 16.64
N THR A 87 3.51 3.11 17.94
CA THR A 87 3.79 4.43 18.54
C THR A 87 5.28 4.61 18.88
N GLN A 88 5.98 3.56 19.29
CA GLN A 88 7.43 3.54 19.56
C GLN A 88 8.24 3.39 18.27
N MET A 89 7.66 2.86 17.18
CA MET A 89 8.21 2.98 15.84
C MET A 89 7.91 4.34 15.18
N ARG A 90 7.29 5.29 15.88
CA ARG A 90 7.32 6.71 15.50
C ARG A 90 8.48 7.36 16.24
N CYS A 91 9.24 8.22 15.55
CA CYS A 91 10.46 8.83 16.09
C CYS A 91 10.18 9.91 17.18
N HIS A 92 9.05 9.85 17.90
CA HIS A 92 8.52 10.99 18.67
C HIS A 92 8.94 10.98 20.16
N SER A 93 9.60 9.93 20.65
CA SER A 93 10.13 9.88 22.03
C SER A 93 11.62 9.55 22.02
N ILE A 94 12.44 10.57 22.26
CA ILE A 94 13.92 10.51 22.22
C ILE A 94 14.49 10.12 23.60
N GLN A 95 13.65 9.74 24.57
CA GLN A 95 14.08 9.50 25.96
C GLN A 95 15.16 8.41 26.09
N CYS A 96 15.20 7.42 25.19
CA CYS A 96 16.21 6.37 25.18
C CYS A 96 17.40 6.63 24.23
N VAL A 97 17.52 7.82 23.62
CA VAL A 97 18.61 8.17 22.69
C VAL A 97 19.69 9.00 23.41
N PRO A 98 20.90 8.45 23.62
CA PRO A 98 21.99 9.18 24.26
C PRO A 98 22.32 10.51 23.56
N PRO A 99 22.72 11.57 24.30
CA PRO A 99 23.00 12.91 23.73
C PRO A 99 24.02 12.94 22.59
N LYS A 100 24.94 11.97 22.56
CA LYS A 100 25.97 11.81 21.52
C LYS A 100 25.43 11.50 20.12
N TYR A 101 24.15 11.15 19.99
CA TYR A 101 23.49 10.87 18.71
C TYR A 101 22.70 12.08 18.18
N GLY A 102 23.25 13.29 18.35
CA GLY A 102 22.59 14.56 17.99
C GLY A 102 22.09 14.62 16.54
N GLU A 103 22.85 14.09 15.58
CA GLU A 103 22.46 14.03 14.16
C GLU A 103 21.24 13.12 13.92
N HIS A 104 21.05 12.08 14.74
CA HIS A 104 19.88 11.21 14.68
C HIS A 104 18.62 11.85 15.28
N ARG A 105 18.77 12.91 16.10
CA ARG A 105 17.62 13.70 16.60
C ARG A 105 17.04 14.61 15.52
N GLU A 106 17.84 15.06 14.56
CA GLU A 106 17.32 15.85 13.42
C GLU A 106 16.44 15.01 12.48
N LEU A 107 16.70 13.70 12.42
CA LEU A 107 15.86 12.74 11.68
C LEU A 107 14.52 12.46 12.39
N ALA A 108 14.39 12.84 13.68
CA ALA A 108 13.19 12.58 14.48
C ALA A 108 11.99 13.48 14.15
N GLY A 109 12.17 14.48 13.28
CA GLY A 109 11.07 15.28 12.73
C GLY A 109 10.24 14.55 11.66
N GLU A 110 10.63 13.34 11.27
CA GLU A 110 9.95 12.56 10.24
C GLU A 110 8.77 11.76 10.81
N SER A 111 7.60 11.88 10.17
CA SER A 111 6.35 11.25 10.64
C SER A 111 6.19 9.78 10.26
N ARG A 112 7.09 9.24 9.41
CA ARG A 112 7.04 7.85 8.96
C ARG A 112 7.41 6.89 10.09
N SER A 113 6.71 5.77 10.14
CA SER A 113 6.96 4.67 11.07
C SER A 113 8.14 3.80 10.61
N GLY A 114 8.75 3.08 11.55
CA GLY A 114 9.75 2.04 11.28
C GLY A 114 9.29 1.00 10.25
N ILE A 115 8.01 0.60 10.28
CA ILE A 115 7.42 -0.31 9.28
C ILE A 115 7.47 0.32 7.89
N GLU A 116 7.03 1.57 7.75
CA GLU A 116 7.06 2.27 6.46
C GLU A 116 8.48 2.36 5.92
N ILE A 117 9.47 2.68 6.76
CA ILE A 117 10.87 2.80 6.34
C ILE A 117 11.44 1.43 5.93
N MET A 118 11.17 0.37 6.71
CA MET A 118 11.59 -0.99 6.34
C MET A 118 10.99 -1.43 4.99
N LEU A 119 9.71 -1.13 4.75
CA LEU A 119 9.04 -1.42 3.47
C LEU A 119 9.64 -0.61 2.31
N ASP A 120 10.03 0.66 2.51
CA ASP A 120 10.74 1.44 1.48
C ASP A 120 12.09 0.83 1.12
N ILE A 121 12.84 0.38 2.14
CA ILE A 121 14.13 -0.29 1.93
C ILE A 121 13.91 -1.62 1.18
N ILE A 122 12.90 -2.41 1.55
CA ILE A 122 12.52 -3.64 0.81
C ILE A 122 12.21 -3.33 -0.66
N THR A 123 11.49 -2.24 -0.93
CA THR A 123 11.20 -1.80 -2.30
C THR A 123 12.49 -1.53 -3.10
N TRP A 124 13.47 -0.82 -2.52
CA TRP A 124 14.69 -0.46 -3.26
C TRP A 124 15.66 -1.60 -3.51
N PHE A 125 15.54 -2.68 -2.76
CA PHE A 125 16.30 -3.91 -2.98
C PHE A 125 15.52 -4.94 -3.81
N ASP A 126 14.38 -4.57 -4.41
CA ASP A 126 13.54 -5.43 -5.26
C ASP A 126 13.07 -6.72 -4.55
N GLU A 127 12.82 -6.63 -3.24
CA GLU A 127 12.42 -7.74 -2.38
C GLU A 127 10.90 -7.79 -2.15
N VAL A 128 10.13 -7.00 -2.91
CA VAL A 128 8.67 -6.87 -2.77
C VAL A 128 7.98 -8.21 -2.99
N ASP A 129 8.34 -8.94 -4.05
CA ASP A 129 7.69 -10.22 -4.35
C ASP A 129 7.96 -11.28 -3.27
N ILE A 130 9.17 -11.29 -2.70
CA ILE A 130 9.56 -12.22 -1.63
C ILE A 130 8.75 -11.89 -0.38
N PHE A 131 8.65 -10.61 -0.01
CA PHE A 131 7.80 -10.19 1.11
C PHE A 131 6.34 -10.62 0.91
N LEU A 132 5.76 -10.41 -0.27
CA LEU A 132 4.36 -10.77 -0.52
C LEU A 132 4.15 -12.29 -0.50
N ARG A 133 5.10 -13.09 -1.00
CA ARG A 133 5.07 -14.55 -0.87
C ARG A 133 5.07 -14.99 0.59
N GLU A 134 5.95 -14.42 1.40
CA GLU A 134 5.99 -14.68 2.85
C GLU A 134 4.70 -14.24 3.55
N ALA A 135 4.12 -13.10 3.15
CA ALA A 135 2.88 -12.57 3.71
C ALA A 135 1.67 -13.47 3.41
N VAL A 136 1.56 -13.96 2.17
CA VAL A 136 0.45 -14.82 1.72
C VAL A 136 0.57 -16.25 2.29
N ALA A 137 1.78 -16.69 2.64
CA ALA A 137 1.99 -17.97 3.33
C ALA A 137 1.51 -17.96 4.79
N ARG A 138 1.28 -16.79 5.40
CA ARG A 138 0.74 -16.68 6.77
C ARG A 138 -0.79 -16.80 6.78
N PRO A 139 -1.40 -17.16 7.93
CA PRO A 139 -2.84 -17.09 8.09
C PRO A 139 -3.39 -15.70 7.71
N PRO A 140 -4.52 -15.62 6.97
CA PRO A 140 -5.10 -14.34 6.58
C PRO A 140 -5.35 -13.44 7.80
N SER A 141 -4.79 -12.24 7.78
CA SER A 141 -4.94 -11.25 8.85
C SER A 141 -5.23 -9.87 8.28
N THR A 142 -6.25 -9.20 8.81
CA THR A 142 -6.61 -7.82 8.46
C THR A 142 -5.42 -6.87 8.58
N SER A 143 -4.51 -7.12 9.53
CA SER A 143 -3.32 -6.29 9.73
C SER A 143 -2.30 -6.45 8.59
N ILE A 144 -2.12 -7.68 8.06
CA ILE A 144 -1.29 -7.91 6.87
C ILE A 144 -1.89 -7.17 5.67
N PHE A 145 -3.19 -7.31 5.45
CA PHE A 145 -3.88 -6.64 4.35
C PHE A 145 -3.76 -5.12 4.46
N ASN A 146 -3.99 -4.53 5.63
CA ASN A 146 -3.85 -3.09 5.86
C ASN A 146 -2.42 -2.59 5.61
N CYS A 147 -1.41 -3.38 6.00
CA CYS A 147 0.00 -3.09 5.73
C CYS A 147 0.28 -3.03 4.21
N ILE A 148 -0.18 -4.05 3.46
CA ILE A 148 -0.03 -4.11 2.00
C ILE A 148 -0.78 -2.96 1.33
N LEU A 149 -1.99 -2.61 1.79
CA LEU A 149 -2.75 -1.47 1.28
C LEU A 149 -2.00 -0.15 1.50
N ALA A 150 -1.49 0.08 2.70
CA ALA A 150 -0.71 1.28 3.01
C ALA A 150 0.55 1.36 2.13
N TRP A 151 1.24 0.24 1.92
CA TRP A 151 2.41 0.18 1.05
C TRP A 151 2.07 0.46 -0.42
N LEU A 152 1.01 -0.16 -0.94
CA LEU A 152 0.51 0.04 -2.30
C LEU A 152 0.12 1.50 -2.55
N MET A 153 -0.51 2.16 -1.58
CA MET A 153 -0.90 3.57 -1.70
C MET A 153 0.29 4.53 -1.72
N ARG A 154 1.43 4.13 -1.15
CA ARG A 154 2.64 4.95 -1.04
C ARG A 154 3.63 4.71 -2.19
N ALA A 155 3.84 3.46 -2.57
CA ALA A 155 4.77 3.05 -3.63
C ALA A 155 4.03 2.24 -4.71
N PRO A 156 3.01 2.83 -5.38
CA PRO A 156 2.12 2.08 -6.25
C PRO A 156 2.84 1.40 -7.42
N ASN A 157 3.80 2.07 -8.04
CA ASN A 157 4.49 1.56 -9.23
C ASN A 157 5.36 0.34 -8.92
N ASP A 158 5.95 0.33 -7.72
CA ASP A 158 6.87 -0.71 -7.30
C ASP A 158 6.14 -1.89 -6.66
N VAL A 159 4.96 -1.68 -6.08
CA VAL A 159 4.22 -2.71 -5.32
C VAL A 159 3.11 -3.37 -6.15
N ALA A 160 2.39 -2.57 -6.95
CA ALA A 160 1.24 -3.04 -7.71
C ALA A 160 1.54 -4.25 -8.62
N PRO A 161 2.63 -4.28 -9.41
CA PRO A 161 2.92 -5.40 -10.30
C PRO A 161 3.12 -6.74 -9.59
N TYR A 162 3.49 -6.70 -8.30
CA TYR A 162 3.67 -7.90 -7.48
C TYR A 162 2.37 -8.31 -6.79
N VAL A 163 1.62 -7.37 -6.21
CA VAL A 163 0.34 -7.68 -5.54
C VAL A 163 -0.64 -8.38 -6.49
N VAL A 164 -0.68 -7.98 -7.76
CA VAL A 164 -1.55 -8.59 -8.78
C VAL A 164 -1.12 -9.99 -9.23
N ARG A 165 0.08 -10.46 -8.86
CA ARG A 165 0.51 -11.84 -9.12
C ARG A 165 0.02 -12.82 -8.05
N HIS A 166 -0.42 -12.29 -6.90
CA HIS A 166 -0.82 -13.10 -5.75
C HIS A 166 -2.34 -13.18 -5.65
N ALA A 167 -2.92 -14.30 -6.10
CA ALA A 167 -4.38 -14.50 -6.18
C ALA A 167 -5.11 -14.27 -4.85
N THR A 168 -4.50 -14.62 -3.71
CA THR A 168 -5.07 -14.40 -2.37
C THR A 168 -5.17 -12.91 -2.01
N LEU A 169 -4.19 -12.10 -2.42
CA LEU A 169 -4.24 -10.65 -2.22
C LEU A 169 -5.24 -10.03 -3.18
N MET A 170 -5.29 -10.55 -4.40
CA MET A 170 -6.29 -10.17 -5.38
C MET A 170 -7.70 -10.57 -4.96
N SER A 171 -8.01 -11.58 -4.18
CA SER A 171 -9.43 -11.85 -3.88
C SER A 171 -10.08 -10.83 -2.91
N SER A 172 -9.32 -9.84 -2.41
CA SER A 172 -9.73 -8.90 -1.37
C SER A 172 -10.34 -7.59 -1.91
N PRO A 173 -11.62 -7.27 -1.61
CA PRO A 173 -12.27 -6.02 -2.05
C PRO A 173 -11.53 -4.72 -1.68
N PRO A 174 -10.96 -4.55 -0.47
CA PRO A 174 -10.15 -3.37 -0.14
C PRO A 174 -8.95 -3.17 -1.07
N VAL A 175 -8.31 -4.27 -1.51
CA VAL A 175 -7.17 -4.23 -2.44
C VAL A 175 -7.62 -3.72 -3.80
N LEU A 176 -8.80 -4.15 -4.27
CA LEU A 176 -9.38 -3.61 -5.50
C LEU A 176 -9.66 -2.12 -5.43
N PHE A 177 -10.25 -1.69 -4.32
CA PHE A 177 -10.54 -0.28 -4.09
C PHE A 177 -9.25 0.56 -4.09
N ALA A 178 -8.19 0.08 -3.44
CA ALA A 178 -6.88 0.74 -3.45
C ALA A 178 -6.28 0.80 -4.85
N PHE A 179 -6.36 -0.26 -5.66
CA PHE A 179 -5.90 -0.23 -7.05
C PHE A 179 -6.64 0.80 -7.91
N ILE A 180 -7.97 0.88 -7.78
CA ILE A 180 -8.78 1.89 -8.46
C ILE A 180 -8.38 3.29 -7.99
N SER A 181 -8.16 3.48 -6.69
CA SER A 181 -7.68 4.74 -6.12
C SER A 181 -6.30 5.12 -6.66
N VAL A 182 -5.36 4.17 -6.73
CA VAL A 182 -4.00 4.39 -7.24
C VAL A 182 -4.05 4.81 -8.71
N LEU A 183 -4.80 4.08 -9.55
CA LEU A 183 -4.96 4.44 -10.96
C LEU A 183 -5.57 5.81 -11.15
N ALA A 184 -6.56 6.17 -10.33
CA ALA A 184 -7.18 7.48 -10.39
C ALA A 184 -6.25 8.60 -9.92
N ARG A 185 -5.36 8.37 -8.94
CA ARG A 185 -4.49 9.42 -8.37
C ARG A 185 -3.20 9.63 -9.17
N GLY A 186 -2.58 8.56 -9.65
CA GLY A 186 -1.17 8.56 -10.05
C GLY A 186 -0.86 8.88 -11.51
N ASP A 187 -1.74 9.59 -12.23
CA ASP A 187 -1.63 9.79 -13.67
C ASP A 187 -1.36 8.47 -14.43
N MET A 188 -2.35 7.56 -14.38
CA MET A 188 -2.58 6.53 -15.40
C MET A 188 -1.32 5.87 -15.95
N ASN A 189 -0.53 5.32 -15.03
CA ASN A 189 0.70 4.65 -15.40
C ASN A 189 0.34 3.43 -16.25
N ARG A 190 0.63 3.49 -17.56
CA ARG A 190 0.30 2.45 -18.56
C ARG A 190 0.61 1.01 -18.11
N PRO A 191 1.70 0.74 -17.34
CA PRO A 191 1.97 -0.61 -16.88
C PRO A 191 0.93 -1.17 -15.89
N LEU A 192 0.25 -0.32 -15.12
CA LEU A 192 -0.69 -0.77 -14.08
C LEU A 192 -2.09 -1.04 -14.62
N VAL A 193 -2.49 -0.33 -15.68
CA VAL A 193 -3.84 -0.40 -16.26
C VAL A 193 -4.24 -1.84 -16.68
N PRO A 194 -3.40 -2.61 -17.41
CA PRO A 194 -3.75 -3.99 -17.76
C PRO A 194 -3.99 -4.89 -16.54
N HIS A 195 -3.21 -4.71 -15.48
CA HIS A 195 -3.30 -5.52 -14.27
C HIS A 195 -4.60 -5.27 -13.50
N VAL A 196 -4.95 -4.00 -13.30
CA VAL A 196 -6.23 -3.64 -12.65
C VAL A 196 -7.42 -3.99 -13.54
N SER A 197 -7.30 -3.82 -14.86
CA SER A 197 -8.31 -4.23 -15.83
C SER A 197 -8.62 -5.72 -15.75
N TYR A 198 -7.60 -6.56 -15.79
CA TYR A 198 -7.73 -8.01 -15.66
C TYR A 198 -8.46 -8.38 -14.37
N TYR A 199 -8.07 -7.73 -13.28
CA TYR A 199 -8.59 -8.04 -11.96
C TYR A 199 -10.04 -7.58 -11.76
N VAL A 200 -10.40 -6.37 -12.22
CA VAL A 200 -11.80 -5.92 -12.23
C VAL A 200 -12.67 -6.86 -13.07
N ALA A 201 -12.16 -7.40 -14.18
CA ALA A 201 -12.91 -8.40 -14.95
C ALA A 201 -13.18 -9.67 -14.12
N GLN A 202 -12.21 -10.17 -13.35
CA GLN A 202 -12.40 -11.34 -12.47
C GLN A 202 -13.43 -11.08 -11.35
N CYS A 203 -13.36 -9.94 -10.68
CA CYS A 203 -14.32 -9.59 -9.62
C CYS A 203 -15.74 -9.34 -10.14
N ASN A 204 -15.89 -9.09 -11.43
CA ASN A 204 -17.20 -8.90 -12.05
C ASN A 204 -17.67 -10.15 -12.82
N ASP A 205 -16.97 -11.27 -12.77
CA ASP A 205 -17.48 -12.52 -13.33
C ASP A 205 -18.65 -13.03 -12.48
N PRO A 206 -19.88 -13.14 -13.05
CA PRO A 206 -21.05 -13.64 -12.31
C PRO A 206 -20.94 -15.08 -11.83
N ARG A 207 -19.98 -15.85 -12.35
CA ARG A 207 -19.74 -17.25 -11.96
C ARG A 207 -18.83 -17.38 -10.74
N VAL A 208 -18.21 -16.30 -10.29
CA VAL A 208 -17.22 -16.33 -9.22
C VAL A 208 -17.83 -15.74 -7.94
N ALA A 209 -17.69 -16.47 -6.83
CA ALA A 209 -18.15 -16.03 -5.50
C ALA A 209 -17.60 -14.65 -5.09
N SER A 210 -16.46 -14.26 -5.67
CA SER A 210 -15.84 -12.95 -5.49
C SER A 210 -16.74 -11.78 -5.90
N ARG A 211 -17.67 -11.95 -6.85
CA ARG A 211 -18.60 -10.88 -7.28
C ARG A 211 -19.55 -10.47 -6.17
N GLN A 212 -20.13 -11.43 -5.45
CA GLN A 212 -21.04 -11.10 -4.35
C GLN A 212 -20.28 -10.44 -3.19
N THR A 213 -19.08 -10.92 -2.88
CA THR A 213 -18.19 -10.32 -1.88
C THR A 213 -17.83 -8.87 -2.26
N TRP A 214 -17.52 -8.63 -3.54
CA TRP A 214 -17.24 -7.29 -4.06
C TRP A 214 -18.44 -6.35 -3.95
N LEU A 215 -19.63 -6.80 -4.37
CA LEU A 215 -20.85 -5.98 -4.28
C LEU A 215 -21.26 -5.70 -2.83
N ASN A 216 -21.09 -6.67 -1.93
CA ASN A 216 -21.32 -6.49 -0.49
C ASN A 216 -20.37 -5.44 0.09
N PHE A 217 -19.10 -5.48 -0.29
CA PHE A 217 -18.12 -4.46 0.10
C PHE A 217 -18.49 -3.07 -0.42
N LEU A 218 -18.86 -2.95 -1.70
CA LEU A 218 -19.32 -1.68 -2.27
C LEU A 218 -20.56 -1.12 -1.56
N ARG A 219 -21.46 -2.00 -1.13
CA ARG A 219 -22.64 -1.64 -0.33
C ARG A 219 -22.26 -1.18 1.09
N SER A 220 -21.20 -1.74 1.68
CA SER A 220 -20.75 -1.37 3.03
C SER A 220 -19.88 -0.12 3.09
N LEU A 221 -19.50 0.48 1.95
CA LEU A 221 -18.78 1.74 1.93
C LEU A 221 -19.57 2.83 2.66
N ASP A 222 -18.89 3.68 3.41
CA ASP A 222 -19.53 4.85 3.98
C ASP A 222 -19.83 5.91 2.88
N GLN A 223 -20.51 6.99 3.26
CA GLN A 223 -20.88 8.04 2.32
C GLN A 223 -19.65 8.72 1.68
N ARG A 224 -18.54 8.86 2.42
CA ARG A 224 -17.33 9.49 1.91
C ARG A 224 -16.62 8.59 0.90
N ASP A 225 -16.48 7.32 1.22
CA ASP A 225 -15.80 6.33 0.39
C ASP A 225 -16.61 5.97 -0.85
N SER A 226 -17.94 5.95 -0.76
CA SER A 226 -18.82 5.77 -1.92
C SER A 226 -18.71 6.92 -2.93
N ILE A 227 -18.75 8.17 -2.45
CA ILE A 227 -18.51 9.36 -3.30
C ILE A 227 -17.12 9.30 -3.92
N THR A 228 -16.11 8.97 -3.12
CA THR A 228 -14.72 8.87 -3.55
C THR A 228 -14.54 7.79 -4.63
N PHE A 229 -15.19 6.64 -4.47
CA PHE A 229 -15.18 5.55 -5.45
C PHE A 229 -15.77 5.98 -6.79
N VAL A 230 -16.93 6.63 -6.79
CA VAL A 230 -17.58 7.13 -8.01
C VAL A 230 -16.70 8.18 -8.71
N ALA A 231 -16.04 9.05 -7.94
CA ALA A 231 -15.09 10.03 -8.46
C ALA A 231 -13.87 9.36 -9.12
N TYR A 232 -13.31 8.32 -8.50
CA TYR A 232 -12.20 7.57 -9.09
C TYR A 232 -12.58 6.87 -10.39
N CYS A 233 -13.72 6.18 -10.42
CA CYS A 233 -14.26 5.58 -11.65
C CYS A 233 -14.46 6.65 -12.73
N THR A 234 -15.01 7.81 -12.38
CA THR A 234 -15.19 8.95 -13.30
C THR A 234 -13.86 9.42 -13.89
N ARG A 235 -12.84 9.61 -13.06
CA ARG A 235 -11.50 10.04 -13.52
C ARG A 235 -10.87 9.02 -14.47
N ILE A 236 -11.01 7.73 -14.17
CA ILE A 236 -10.49 6.66 -15.03
C ILE A 236 -11.21 6.64 -16.40
N LEU A 237 -12.54 6.74 -16.39
CA LEU A 237 -13.35 6.75 -17.62
C LEU A 237 -13.04 7.96 -18.51
N ASN A 238 -12.93 9.16 -17.92
CA ASN A 238 -12.55 10.37 -18.66
C ASN A 238 -11.20 10.23 -19.35
N TRP A 239 -10.22 9.61 -18.70
CA TRP A 239 -8.92 9.38 -19.32
C TRP A 239 -8.98 8.37 -20.48
N LEU A 240 -9.79 7.30 -20.33
CA LEU A 240 -10.00 6.31 -21.40
C LEU A 240 -10.62 6.94 -22.65
N ASP A 241 -11.49 7.95 -22.47
CA ASP A 241 -12.09 8.69 -23.59
C ASP A 241 -11.04 9.51 -24.37
N VAL A 242 -10.02 10.02 -23.68
CA VAL A 242 -8.93 10.82 -24.29
C VAL A 242 -7.82 9.93 -24.87
N HIS A 243 -7.75 8.65 -24.49
CA HIS A 243 -6.71 7.69 -24.92
C HIS A 243 -7.31 6.47 -25.63
N PRO A 244 -7.94 6.63 -26.82
CA PRO A 244 -8.67 5.56 -27.49
C PRO A 244 -7.79 4.38 -27.91
N GLY A 245 -6.49 4.61 -28.14
CA GLY A 245 -5.52 3.54 -28.44
C GLY A 245 -5.34 2.56 -27.29
N GLU A 246 -5.41 3.03 -26.04
CA GLU A 246 -5.37 2.19 -24.83
C GLU A 246 -6.72 1.49 -24.59
N ALA A 247 -7.83 2.08 -25.05
CA ALA A 247 -9.17 1.55 -24.90
C ALA A 247 -9.57 0.49 -25.95
N ALA A 248 -8.73 0.25 -26.96
CA ALA A 248 -9.07 -0.57 -28.12
C ALA A 248 -9.16 -2.08 -27.82
N SER A 249 -8.47 -2.56 -26.79
CA SER A 249 -8.47 -3.98 -26.44
C SER A 249 -9.82 -4.43 -25.85
N SER A 250 -10.17 -5.72 -26.04
CA SER A 250 -11.37 -6.31 -25.46
C SER A 250 -11.35 -6.28 -23.93
N SER A 251 -10.19 -6.45 -23.31
CA SER A 251 -10.01 -6.35 -21.85
C SER A 251 -10.33 -4.95 -21.34
N MET A 252 -9.89 -3.90 -22.04
CA MET A 252 -10.13 -2.52 -21.64
C MET A 252 -11.58 -2.07 -21.84
N ARG A 253 -12.25 -2.57 -22.88
CA ARG A 253 -13.70 -2.37 -23.05
C ARG A 253 -14.49 -3.03 -21.91
N ASN A 254 -14.12 -4.24 -21.50
CA ASN A 254 -14.76 -4.92 -20.37
C ASN A 254 -14.49 -4.15 -19.06
N PHE A 255 -13.24 -3.72 -18.82
CA PHE A 255 -12.88 -2.91 -17.67
C PHE A 255 -13.72 -1.63 -17.58
N ARG A 256 -13.84 -0.89 -18.68
CA ARG A 256 -14.71 0.29 -18.77
C ARG A 256 -16.13 -0.03 -18.33
N GLN A 257 -16.71 -1.10 -18.90
CA GLN A 257 -18.08 -1.49 -18.59
C GLN A 257 -18.25 -1.85 -17.11
N HIS A 258 -17.27 -2.53 -16.52
CA HIS A 258 -17.28 -2.87 -15.10
C HIS A 258 -17.17 -1.65 -14.18
N LEU A 259 -16.35 -0.66 -14.51
CA LEU A 259 -16.28 0.61 -13.77
C LEU A 259 -17.63 1.34 -13.79
N VAL A 260 -18.27 1.41 -14.96
CA VAL A 260 -19.60 2.02 -15.10
C VAL A 260 -20.64 1.28 -14.26
N ASP A 261 -20.65 -0.04 -14.31
CA ASP A 261 -21.62 -0.85 -13.57
C ASP A 261 -21.46 -0.75 -12.05
N ASN A 262 -20.22 -0.74 -11.57
CA ASN A 262 -19.93 -0.66 -10.14
C ASN A 262 -20.17 0.75 -9.60
N ALA A 263 -19.76 1.79 -10.32
CA ALA A 263 -20.04 3.17 -9.92
C ALA A 263 -21.55 3.46 -9.91
N ALA A 264 -22.30 2.98 -10.91
CA ALA A 264 -23.75 3.12 -10.95
C ALA A 264 -24.43 2.33 -9.82
N TYR A 265 -23.93 1.14 -9.49
CA TYR A 265 -24.41 0.37 -8.34
C TYR A 265 -24.23 1.14 -7.03
N VAL A 266 -23.03 1.67 -6.78
CA VAL A 266 -22.71 2.47 -5.58
C VAL A 266 -23.62 3.70 -5.50
N ALA A 267 -23.76 4.47 -6.58
CA ALA A 267 -24.61 5.65 -6.60
C ALA A 267 -26.09 5.35 -6.28
N LEU A 268 -26.62 4.23 -6.80
CA LEU A 268 -27.99 3.78 -6.53
C LEU A 268 -28.20 3.30 -5.10
N VAL A 269 -27.22 2.61 -4.52
CA VAL A 269 -27.31 2.06 -3.17
C VAL A 269 -27.19 3.16 -2.11
N HIS A 270 -26.31 4.13 -2.34
CA HIS A 270 -26.00 5.20 -1.39
C HIS A 270 -26.77 6.51 -1.64
N GLY A 271 -27.70 6.52 -2.61
CA GLY A 271 -28.52 7.69 -2.91
C GLY A 271 -27.72 8.91 -3.35
N SER A 272 -26.59 8.71 -4.04
CA SER A 272 -25.68 9.81 -4.39
C SER A 272 -26.31 10.72 -5.46
N ASN A 273 -26.36 12.03 -5.19
CA ASN A 273 -26.73 13.03 -6.19
C ASN A 273 -25.60 13.17 -7.22
N LEU A 274 -25.75 12.50 -8.35
CA LEU A 274 -24.82 12.60 -9.47
C LEU A 274 -25.18 13.81 -10.33
N SER A 275 -24.19 14.66 -10.62
CA SER A 275 -24.33 15.74 -11.61
C SER A 275 -23.46 15.44 -12.83
N GLU A 276 -23.85 15.97 -14.00
CA GLU A 276 -23.05 15.87 -15.23
C GLU A 276 -21.71 16.62 -15.12
N LEU A 277 -21.58 17.54 -14.17
CA LEU A 277 -20.34 18.25 -13.85
C LEU A 277 -19.38 17.41 -12.99
N SER A 278 -19.89 16.45 -12.22
CA SER A 278 -19.11 15.69 -11.22
C SER A 278 -18.97 14.20 -11.52
N CYS A 279 -19.66 13.69 -12.55
CA CYS A 279 -19.71 12.26 -12.86
C CYS A 279 -19.69 11.99 -14.36
N HIS A 280 -19.03 10.89 -14.75
CA HIS A 280 -18.95 10.49 -16.16
C HIS A 280 -20.34 10.17 -16.74
N ARG A 281 -20.61 10.66 -17.96
CA ARG A 281 -21.92 10.54 -18.64
C ARG A 281 -22.48 9.11 -18.69
N GLU A 282 -21.63 8.10 -18.88
CA GLU A 282 -22.07 6.69 -18.93
C GLU A 282 -22.56 6.16 -17.58
N ILE A 283 -21.98 6.64 -16.47
CA ILE A 283 -22.43 6.28 -15.12
C ILE A 283 -23.83 6.87 -14.90
N ILE A 284 -24.01 8.15 -15.22
CA ILE A 284 -25.31 8.84 -15.10
C ILE A 284 -26.37 8.14 -15.94
N ALA A 285 -26.06 7.84 -17.21
CA ALA A 285 -26.98 7.12 -18.09
C ALA A 285 -27.33 5.73 -17.53
N ARG A 286 -26.37 5.02 -16.93
CA ARG A 286 -26.60 3.71 -16.31
C ARG A 286 -27.51 3.80 -15.08
N VAL A 287 -27.30 4.81 -14.22
CA VAL A 287 -28.16 5.09 -13.06
C VAL A 287 -29.58 5.40 -13.52
N ARG A 288 -29.78 6.35 -14.45
CA ARG A 288 -31.09 6.72 -14.99
C ARG A 288 -31.86 5.51 -15.53
N ARG A 289 -31.21 4.67 -16.36
CA ARG A 289 -31.82 3.44 -16.92
C ARG A 289 -32.24 2.42 -15.85
N ARG A 290 -31.48 2.30 -14.76
CA ARG A 290 -31.80 1.35 -13.68
C ARG A 290 -32.88 1.88 -12.75
N SER A 291 -32.93 3.19 -12.50
CA SER A 291 -34.00 3.80 -11.70
C SER A 291 -35.36 3.71 -12.38
N GLN A 292 -35.43 3.77 -13.71
CA GLN A 292 -36.67 3.62 -14.48
C GLN A 292 -37.23 2.18 -14.52
N ARG A 293 -36.44 1.19 -14.09
CA ARG A 293 -36.84 -0.24 -14.06
C ARG A 293 -37.21 -0.73 -12.67
N ARG A 294 -37.11 0.12 -11.66
CA ARG A 294 -37.58 -0.12 -10.29
C ARG A 294 -38.92 0.55 -10.11
#